data_AF-A0A3C0CTU9-F1
#
_entry.id   AF-A0A3C0CTU9-F1
#
_cell.length_a   1.000
_cell.length_b   1.000
_cell.length_c   1.000
_cell.angle_alpha   90.00
_cell.angle_beta   90.00
_cell.angle_gamma   90.00
#
_symmetry.space_group_name_H-M   'P 1'
#
loop_
_entity.id
_entity.type
_entity.pdbx_description
1 polymer ?
#
loop_
_entity_poly.entity_id
_entity_poly.type
_entity_poly.pdbx_seq_one_letter_code
_entity_poly.pdbx_strand_id
1 'polypeptide(L)'
;MNRTIISAILAAGILLSIQDMGHAGSSSIAYTKKWLRNTPVHVVTVNLNDPDIVVSTAIARRGIGSSEGFGSMLSRLSPAAAITGTYFCLNSLVPVGDIVVDGRTVNTGSVGTGICFTPDNILEFKPAGGRRDWTGYQSVVCSGPNLVRNRIAYVTKRMEGFTSESLYRKASRTAVGITKANKMLLVSVNQPIYMGTLAKIMKDLGAVNAANLDGGTSTALYCKGRVLSHPGRKLTNLIVVYESQKKFAAVRHRLAPSPVASGGNPRS
;
A
#
# COMPACT_ATOMS: atom_id res chain seq x y z
N MET A 1 -66.28 -1.92 -55.44
CA MET A 1 -66.14 -1.74 -53.98
C MET A 1 -64.69 -1.46 -53.66
N ASN A 2 -64.38 -0.21 -53.31
CA ASN A 2 -63.30 0.25 -52.41
C ASN A 2 -61.90 -0.41 -52.49
N ARG A 3 -60.88 0.33 -52.98
CA ARG A 3 -60.02 1.18 -52.13
C ARG A 3 -58.84 1.80 -52.89
N THR A 4 -58.82 3.13 -52.89
CA THR A 4 -57.71 4.04 -53.21
C THR A 4 -56.56 3.83 -52.22
N ILE A 5 -55.34 3.62 -52.72
CA ILE A 5 -54.11 3.62 -51.91
C ILE A 5 -53.50 5.02 -52.00
N ILE A 6 -53.48 5.73 -50.87
CA ILE A 6 -52.85 7.05 -50.72
C ILE A 6 -51.40 6.82 -50.28
N SER A 7 -50.45 7.34 -51.06
CA SER A 7 -49.04 7.43 -50.72
C SER A 7 -48.83 8.38 -49.53
N ALA A 8 -48.13 7.91 -48.49
CA ALA A 8 -47.63 8.75 -47.41
C ALA A 8 -46.09 8.76 -47.45
N ILE A 9 -45.53 9.90 -47.84
CA ILE A 9 -44.11 10.23 -47.68
C ILE A 9 -43.92 10.64 -46.24
N LEU A 10 -43.14 9.88 -45.45
CA LEU A 10 -42.75 10.27 -44.10
C LEU A 10 -41.29 10.76 -44.14
N ALA A 11 -41.10 12.06 -43.94
CA ALA A 11 -39.80 12.68 -43.78
C ALA A 11 -39.19 12.26 -42.43
N ALA A 12 -38.08 11.54 -42.47
CA ALA A 12 -37.30 11.20 -41.28
C ALA A 12 -36.44 12.41 -40.86
N GLY A 13 -36.88 13.12 -39.82
CA GLY A 13 -36.04 14.10 -39.11
C GLY A 13 -34.96 13.38 -38.32
N ILE A 14 -33.69 13.66 -38.63
CA ILE A 14 -32.55 13.19 -37.84
C ILE A 14 -32.44 14.09 -36.60
N LEU A 15 -32.87 13.56 -35.46
CA LEU A 15 -32.61 14.16 -34.16
C LEU A 15 -31.23 13.69 -33.69
N LEU A 16 -30.20 14.53 -33.82
CA LEU A 16 -28.89 14.29 -33.22
C LEU A 16 -29.01 14.51 -31.70
N SER A 17 -29.20 13.43 -30.96
CA SER A 17 -29.00 13.43 -29.51
C SER A 17 -27.52 13.63 -29.24
N ILE A 18 -27.15 14.77 -28.65
CA ILE A 18 -25.85 14.96 -28.01
C ILE A 18 -25.80 13.97 -26.86
N GLN A 19 -25.14 12.84 -27.07
CA GLN A 19 -24.76 11.97 -25.96
C GLN A 19 -23.68 12.71 -25.19
N ASP A 20 -23.99 13.11 -23.96
CA ASP A 20 -23.01 13.51 -22.97
C ASP A 20 -21.92 12.44 -22.93
N MET A 21 -20.74 12.77 -23.46
CA MET A 21 -19.55 11.96 -23.29
C MET A 21 -19.10 12.11 -21.84
N GLY A 22 -19.82 11.41 -20.95
CA GLY A 22 -19.39 11.18 -19.59
C GLY A 22 -17.97 10.63 -19.63
N HIS A 23 -17.03 11.40 -19.08
CA HIS A 23 -15.69 10.90 -18.82
C HIS A 23 -15.82 9.65 -17.98
N ALA A 24 -15.53 8.49 -18.56
CA ALA A 24 -15.33 7.25 -17.81
C ALA A 24 -14.11 7.48 -16.90
N GLY A 25 -14.37 7.98 -15.69
CA GLY A 25 -13.34 8.29 -14.71
C GLY A 25 -12.54 7.03 -14.41
N SER A 26 -11.27 7.01 -14.81
CA SER A 26 -10.33 5.96 -14.42
C SER A 26 -10.33 5.86 -12.90
N SER A 27 -10.75 4.73 -12.34
CA SER A 27 -10.77 4.52 -10.90
C SER A 27 -9.39 4.79 -10.27
N SER A 28 -9.36 5.60 -9.21
CA SER A 28 -8.14 6.00 -8.51
C SER A 28 -7.45 4.86 -7.77
N ILE A 29 -8.16 3.74 -7.56
CA ILE A 29 -7.64 2.50 -6.99
C ILE A 29 -8.15 1.34 -7.82
N ALA A 30 -7.26 0.65 -8.52
CA ALA A 30 -7.60 -0.49 -9.38
C ALA A 30 -6.85 -1.75 -8.95
N TYR A 31 -7.55 -2.89 -8.92
CA TYR A 31 -6.94 -4.20 -8.72
C TYR A 31 -6.78 -4.93 -10.06
N THR A 32 -5.63 -5.55 -10.28
CA THR A 32 -5.40 -6.51 -11.36
C THR A 32 -4.62 -7.73 -10.87
N LYS A 33 -4.89 -8.89 -11.46
CA LYS A 33 -4.04 -10.09 -11.35
C LYS A 33 -3.27 -10.23 -12.64
N LYS A 34 -1.93 -10.25 -12.56
CA LYS A 34 -1.05 -10.37 -13.73
C LYS A 34 -0.24 -11.66 -13.65
N TRP A 35 0.10 -12.21 -14.80
CA TRP A 35 1.05 -13.30 -14.90
C TRP A 35 2.40 -12.72 -15.35
N LEU A 36 3.38 -12.70 -14.45
CA LEU A 36 4.70 -12.12 -14.72
C LEU A 36 5.76 -13.11 -14.29
N ARG A 37 6.73 -13.41 -15.16
CA ARG A 37 7.85 -14.33 -14.85
C ARG A 37 7.36 -15.67 -14.28
N ASN A 38 6.34 -16.25 -14.91
CA ASN A 38 5.71 -17.51 -14.49
C ASN A 38 5.15 -17.48 -13.06
N THR A 39 4.69 -16.32 -12.62
CA THR A 39 4.17 -16.10 -11.27
C THR A 39 2.86 -15.29 -11.33
N PRO A 40 1.79 -15.73 -10.65
CA PRO A 40 0.61 -14.90 -10.46
C PRO A 40 0.92 -13.79 -9.45
N VAL A 41 0.70 -12.54 -9.87
CA VAL A 41 0.98 -11.33 -9.11
C VAL A 41 -0.32 -10.57 -8.89
N HIS A 42 -0.64 -10.26 -7.64
CA HIS A 42 -1.73 -9.35 -7.30
C HIS A 42 -1.17 -7.93 -7.25
N VAL A 43 -1.80 -7.01 -7.98
CA VAL A 43 -1.36 -5.61 -8.07
C VAL A 43 -2.55 -4.71 -7.78
N VAL A 44 -2.43 -3.90 -6.75
CA VAL A 44 -3.31 -2.75 -6.53
C VAL A 44 -2.56 -1.50 -6.96
N THR A 45 -3.08 -0.83 -7.96
CA THR A 45 -2.54 0.44 -8.47
C THR A 45 -3.34 1.59 -7.88
N VAL A 46 -2.65 2.54 -7.25
CA VAL A 46 -3.22 3.73 -6.64
C VAL A 46 -2.73 4.97 -7.39
N ASN A 47 -3.64 5.82 -7.84
CA ASN A 47 -3.31 7.07 -8.52
C ASN A 47 -3.01 8.18 -7.50
N LEU A 48 -1.74 8.48 -7.26
CA LEU A 48 -1.39 9.55 -6.32
C LEU A 48 -1.56 10.96 -6.91
N ASN A 49 -1.92 11.09 -8.21
CA ASN A 49 -2.34 12.39 -8.76
C ASN A 49 -3.80 12.73 -8.43
N ASP A 50 -4.54 11.82 -7.81
CA ASP A 50 -5.88 12.12 -7.30
C ASP A 50 -5.74 12.79 -5.91
N PRO A 51 -6.20 14.05 -5.73
CA PRO A 51 -6.09 14.76 -4.46
C PRO A 51 -6.94 14.16 -3.33
N ASP A 52 -7.95 13.33 -3.64
CA ASP A 52 -8.77 12.67 -2.63
C ASP A 52 -8.11 11.43 -2.03
N ILE A 53 -7.06 10.91 -2.69
CA ILE A 53 -6.29 9.79 -2.16
C ILE A 53 -5.53 10.25 -0.92
N VAL A 54 -5.57 9.43 0.12
CA VAL A 54 -4.70 9.56 1.29
C VAL A 54 -4.03 8.24 1.55
N VAL A 55 -2.71 8.25 1.70
CA VAL A 55 -1.93 7.07 2.10
C VAL A 55 -1.38 7.30 3.50
N SER A 56 -1.53 6.30 4.36
CA SER A 56 -1.00 6.37 5.71
C SER A 56 -0.55 5.00 6.20
N THR A 57 0.08 4.99 7.37
CA THR A 57 0.46 3.78 8.08
C THR A 57 -0.43 3.63 9.31
N ALA A 58 -0.82 2.40 9.62
CA ALA A 58 -1.59 2.08 10.81
C ALA A 58 -0.90 0.98 11.61
N ILE A 59 -1.00 1.04 12.93
CA ILE A 59 -0.51 0.01 13.84
C ILE A 59 -1.68 -0.74 14.49
N ALA A 60 -1.37 -1.88 15.10
CA ALA A 60 -2.34 -2.68 15.86
C ALA A 60 -3.04 -1.83 16.93
N ARG A 61 -4.31 -2.12 17.20
CA ARG A 61 -5.18 -1.34 18.10
C ARG A 61 -4.56 -1.08 19.47
N ARG A 62 -3.80 -2.05 20.00
CA ARG A 62 -3.14 -1.96 21.32
C ARG A 62 -1.73 -1.36 21.26
N GLY A 63 -1.31 -0.83 20.11
CA GLY A 63 -0.05 -0.12 19.94
C GLY A 63 1.15 -1.02 19.65
N ILE A 64 2.35 -0.45 19.81
CA ILE A 64 3.62 -1.15 19.65
C ILE A 64 3.75 -2.28 20.68
N GLY A 65 4.32 -3.41 20.27
CA GLY A 65 4.40 -4.60 21.12
C GLY A 65 3.10 -5.42 21.16
N SER A 66 2.17 -5.14 20.25
CA SER A 66 0.92 -5.89 20.09
C SER A 66 0.67 -6.28 18.65
N SER A 67 -0.26 -7.21 18.43
CA SER A 67 -0.71 -7.60 17.10
C SER A 67 -2.24 -7.68 17.02
N GLU A 68 -2.77 -7.50 15.82
CA GLU A 68 -4.20 -7.49 15.52
C GLU A 68 -4.49 -8.39 14.30
N GLY A 69 -5.64 -9.06 14.29
CA GLY A 69 -6.07 -9.82 13.12
C GLY A 69 -6.32 -8.89 11.93
N PHE A 70 -5.95 -9.31 10.72
CA PHE A 70 -6.06 -8.45 9.53
C PHE A 70 -7.49 -7.96 9.30
N GLY A 71 -8.49 -8.85 9.40
CA GLY A 71 -9.90 -8.46 9.32
C GLY A 71 -10.33 -7.43 10.38
N SER A 72 -9.83 -7.55 11.63
CA SER A 72 -10.10 -6.55 12.68
C SER A 72 -9.50 -5.18 12.33
N MET A 73 -8.27 -5.14 11.79
CA MET A 73 -7.67 -3.90 11.30
C MET A 73 -8.50 -3.31 10.15
N LEU A 74 -8.92 -4.11 9.18
CA LEU A 74 -9.75 -3.66 8.06
C LEU A 74 -11.10 -3.10 8.53
N SER A 75 -11.80 -3.77 9.45
CA SER A 75 -13.08 -3.28 9.97
C SER A 75 -12.92 -1.97 10.75
N ARG A 76 -11.88 -1.88 11.59
CA ARG A 76 -11.62 -0.69 12.42
C ARG A 76 -11.20 0.53 11.60
N LEU A 77 -10.39 0.30 10.58
CA LEU A 77 -9.76 1.34 9.77
C LEU A 77 -10.59 1.68 8.52
N SER A 78 -11.39 0.74 8.01
CA SER A 78 -12.20 0.90 6.80
C SER A 78 -11.44 1.48 5.58
N PRO A 79 -10.25 0.95 5.23
CA PRO A 79 -9.49 1.46 4.10
C PRO A 79 -10.12 1.04 2.76
N ALA A 80 -9.81 1.76 1.69
CA ALA A 80 -10.13 1.35 0.32
C ALA A 80 -9.15 0.29 -0.21
N ALA A 81 -7.88 0.36 0.19
CA ALA A 81 -6.88 -0.68 0.00
C ALA A 81 -5.91 -0.76 1.18
N ALA A 82 -5.33 -1.93 1.43
CA ALA A 82 -4.35 -2.11 2.49
C ALA A 82 -3.36 -3.22 2.15
N ILE A 83 -2.11 -3.07 2.58
CA ILE A 83 -1.05 -4.08 2.50
C ILE A 83 -0.34 -4.15 3.85
N THR A 84 0.20 -5.32 4.22
CA THR A 84 1.12 -5.42 5.37
C THR A 84 2.27 -4.42 5.24
N GLY A 85 2.71 -3.85 6.36
CA GLY A 85 3.82 -2.90 6.38
C GLY A 85 5.17 -3.58 6.65
N THR A 86 5.89 -3.10 7.66
CA THR A 86 7.25 -3.54 7.99
C THR A 86 7.30 -4.78 8.90
N TYR A 87 8.49 -5.37 8.97
CA TYR A 87 8.83 -6.50 9.82
C TYR A 87 8.74 -6.17 11.31
N PHE A 88 8.61 -7.20 12.13
CA PHE A 88 8.58 -7.09 13.58
C PHE A 88 9.23 -8.30 14.23
N CYS A 89 9.71 -8.12 15.47
CA CYS A 89 10.21 -9.22 16.28
C CYS A 89 9.04 -10.15 16.67
N LEU A 90 9.16 -11.46 16.45
CA LEU A 90 8.04 -12.38 16.72
C LEU A 90 7.75 -12.58 18.21
N ASN A 91 8.72 -12.31 19.08
CA ASN A 91 8.57 -12.44 20.52
C ASN A 91 7.98 -11.17 21.13
N SER A 92 8.57 -10.00 20.85
CA SER A 92 8.13 -8.74 21.44
C SER A 92 7.07 -8.01 20.64
N LEU A 93 6.81 -8.40 19.38
CA LEU A 93 5.91 -7.75 18.43
C LEU A 93 6.27 -6.29 18.11
N VAL A 94 7.48 -5.86 18.43
CA VAL A 94 7.99 -4.52 18.13
C VAL A 94 8.44 -4.47 16.65
N PRO A 95 7.99 -3.49 15.85
CA PRO A 95 8.47 -3.28 14.49
C PRO A 95 9.97 -2.94 14.45
N VAL A 96 10.67 -3.41 13.42
CA VAL A 96 12.14 -3.26 13.33
C VAL A 96 12.61 -1.94 12.69
N GLY A 97 11.68 -1.22 12.05
CA GLY A 97 11.94 0.06 11.37
C GLY A 97 11.11 1.19 11.98
N ASP A 98 11.49 2.43 11.67
CA ASP A 98 10.70 3.59 12.08
C ASP A 98 9.29 3.53 11.48
N ILE A 99 8.32 3.94 12.28
CA ILE A 99 6.95 4.16 11.83
C ILE A 99 6.53 5.56 12.25
N VAL A 100 6.06 6.33 11.28
CA VAL A 100 5.45 7.66 11.48
C VAL A 100 4.00 7.60 11.03
N VAL A 101 3.10 8.06 11.90
CA VAL A 101 1.65 8.12 11.66
C VAL A 101 1.18 9.52 11.99
N ASP A 102 0.56 10.19 11.02
CA ASP A 102 0.05 11.56 11.16
C ASP A 102 1.13 12.54 11.66
N GLY A 103 2.32 12.46 11.05
CA GLY A 103 3.49 13.29 11.40
C GLY A 103 4.18 12.91 12.71
N ARG A 104 3.64 11.96 13.48
CA ARG A 104 4.19 11.53 14.76
C ARG A 104 4.94 10.22 14.64
N THR A 105 6.18 10.18 15.09
CA THR A 105 6.93 8.93 15.26
C THR A 105 6.25 8.07 16.33
N VAL A 106 5.77 6.89 15.93
CA VAL A 106 5.11 5.92 16.83
C VAL A 106 6.00 4.71 17.14
N ASN A 107 7.03 4.46 16.32
CA ASN A 107 8.05 3.45 16.56
C ASN A 107 9.39 3.96 16.04
N THR A 108 10.47 3.66 16.77
CA THR A 108 11.84 3.89 16.32
C THR A 108 12.52 2.53 16.15
N GLY A 109 13.12 2.31 14.99
CA GLY A 109 13.94 1.16 14.67
C GLY A 109 15.24 1.59 13.99
N SER A 110 16.03 0.63 13.52
CA SER A 110 17.36 0.89 12.94
C SER A 110 17.52 0.40 11.51
N VAL A 111 16.47 -0.23 10.96
CA VAL A 111 16.55 -1.00 9.71
C VAL A 111 15.71 -0.33 8.62
N GLY A 112 16.15 -0.51 7.37
CA GLY A 112 15.32 -0.37 6.18
C GLY A 112 15.30 1.01 5.50
N THR A 113 14.97 0.96 4.21
CA THR A 113 14.58 2.10 3.38
C THR A 113 13.29 2.72 3.94
N GLY A 114 13.32 4.04 4.18
CA GLY A 114 12.13 4.82 4.53
C GLY A 114 11.21 4.95 3.32
N ILE A 115 10.00 4.41 3.43
CA ILE A 115 8.92 4.62 2.46
C ILE A 115 8.09 5.78 3.02
N CYS A 116 8.27 6.96 2.45
CA CYS A 116 7.78 8.21 3.02
C CYS A 116 6.64 8.79 2.17
N PHE A 117 5.55 9.16 2.83
CA PHE A 117 4.37 9.79 2.24
C PHE A 117 4.28 11.24 2.72
N THR A 118 4.32 12.19 1.78
CA THR A 118 4.08 13.60 2.08
C THR A 118 2.57 13.89 2.13
N PRO A 119 2.15 15.01 2.76
CA PRO A 119 0.76 15.46 2.70
C PRO A 119 0.23 15.69 1.27
N ASP A 120 1.12 16.00 0.32
CA ASP A 120 0.80 16.31 -1.08
C ASP A 120 0.83 15.07 -2.00
N ASN A 121 0.61 13.88 -1.44
CA ASN A 121 0.59 12.60 -2.18
C ASN A 121 1.87 12.29 -2.95
N ILE A 122 3.03 12.73 -2.44
CA ILE A 122 4.34 12.32 -2.98
C ILE A 122 4.84 11.10 -2.20
N LEU A 123 5.22 10.06 -2.94
CA LEU A 123 5.86 8.85 -2.39
C LEU A 123 7.37 8.89 -2.65
N GLU A 124 8.14 9.02 -1.57
CA GLU A 124 9.61 9.04 -1.59
C GLU A 124 10.20 7.77 -0.97
N PHE A 125 11.40 7.40 -1.42
CA PHE A 125 12.19 6.30 -0.88
C PHE A 125 13.52 6.84 -0.35
N LYS A 126 13.67 6.91 0.97
CA LYS A 126 14.90 7.36 1.64
C LYS A 126 15.78 6.15 1.97
N PRO A 127 17.04 6.10 1.51
CA PRO A 127 17.95 5.02 1.83
C PRO A 127 18.12 4.80 3.34
N ALA A 128 18.40 3.57 3.75
CA ALA A 128 18.71 3.25 5.13
C ALA A 128 20.06 3.84 5.58
N GLY A 129 20.19 4.10 6.89
CA GLY A 129 21.42 4.61 7.51
C GLY A 129 21.37 6.12 7.80
N GLY A 130 22.32 6.59 8.60
CA GLY A 130 22.43 8.00 9.02
C GLY A 130 21.37 8.44 10.04
N ARG A 131 21.42 9.72 10.42
CA ARG A 131 20.37 10.36 11.23
C ARG A 131 19.13 10.54 10.36
N ARG A 132 18.03 9.92 10.76
CA ARG A 132 16.75 10.00 10.04
C ARG A 132 15.90 11.12 10.64
N ASP A 133 15.53 12.08 9.79
CA ASP A 133 14.60 13.15 10.12
C ASP A 133 13.32 12.94 9.29
N TRP A 134 12.20 12.81 10.00
CA TRP A 134 10.90 12.57 9.39
C TRP A 134 10.01 13.81 9.37
N THR A 135 10.56 14.97 9.74
CA THR A 135 9.86 16.26 9.69
C THR A 135 9.32 16.50 8.28
N GLY A 136 8.04 16.88 8.20
CA GLY A 136 7.34 17.15 6.92
C GLY A 136 6.70 15.93 6.27
N TYR A 137 6.92 14.71 6.75
CA TYR A 137 6.19 13.53 6.28
C TYR A 137 4.93 13.27 7.09
N GLN A 138 3.81 13.03 6.40
CA GLN A 138 2.57 12.63 7.06
C GLN A 138 2.66 11.18 7.57
N SER A 139 3.32 10.31 6.82
CA SER A 139 3.54 8.94 7.24
C SER A 139 4.84 8.38 6.69
N VAL A 140 5.46 7.51 7.48
CA VAL A 140 6.68 6.79 7.09
C VAL A 140 6.56 5.36 7.58
N VAL A 141 6.97 4.41 6.74
CA VAL A 141 7.25 3.05 7.18
C VAL A 141 8.63 2.65 6.68
N CYS A 142 9.55 2.41 7.58
CA CYS A 142 10.86 1.88 7.20
C CYS A 142 10.79 0.38 7.04
N SER A 143 11.06 -0.10 5.83
CA SER A 143 11.07 -1.53 5.50
C SER A 143 12.17 -1.84 4.49
N GLY A 144 12.10 -2.96 3.80
CA GLY A 144 13.05 -3.30 2.75
C GLY A 144 13.39 -4.78 2.71
N PRO A 145 14.52 -5.15 2.10
CA PRO A 145 15.48 -4.28 1.41
C PRO A 145 14.87 -3.53 0.21
N ASN A 146 15.59 -2.52 -0.28
CA ASN A 146 15.27 -1.90 -1.57
C ASN A 146 15.25 -2.97 -2.69
N LEU A 147 14.31 -2.81 -3.62
CA LEU A 147 14.09 -3.73 -4.74
C LEU A 147 14.40 -3.08 -6.09
N VAL A 148 14.06 -1.81 -6.24
CA VAL A 148 14.27 -1.03 -7.45
C VAL A 148 14.70 0.37 -7.05
N ARG A 149 15.80 0.84 -7.64
CA ARG A 149 16.28 2.22 -7.49
C ARG A 149 16.55 2.80 -8.87
N ASN A 150 15.93 3.94 -9.18
CA ASN A 150 16.08 4.60 -10.48
C ASN A 150 15.85 3.66 -11.67
N ARG A 151 14.80 2.83 -11.61
CA ARG A 151 14.41 1.80 -12.61
C ARG A 151 15.37 0.61 -12.72
N ILE A 152 16.41 0.55 -11.90
CA ILE A 152 17.34 -0.57 -11.83
C ILE A 152 16.87 -1.51 -10.73
N ALA A 153 16.51 -2.74 -11.11
CA ALA A 153 16.19 -3.79 -10.16
C ALA A 153 17.48 -4.22 -9.44
N TYR A 154 17.50 -4.05 -8.14
CA TYR A 154 18.66 -4.29 -7.31
C TYR A 154 18.18 -4.72 -5.92
N VAL A 155 18.59 -5.91 -5.48
CA VAL A 155 18.36 -6.36 -4.11
C VAL A 155 19.67 -6.17 -3.37
N THR A 156 19.68 -5.23 -2.45
CA THR A 156 20.76 -5.02 -1.49
C THR A 156 20.86 -6.23 -0.57
N LYS A 157 21.64 -7.25 -0.97
CA LYS A 157 21.95 -8.36 -0.06
C LYS A 157 22.78 -7.79 1.10
N ARG A 158 22.33 -8.01 2.34
CA ARG A 158 23.06 -7.70 3.58
C ARG A 158 23.34 -6.20 3.83
N MET A 159 22.71 -5.29 3.09
CA MET A 159 22.70 -3.86 3.41
C MET A 159 21.32 -3.46 3.96
N GLU A 160 21.21 -2.25 4.51
CA GLU A 160 19.97 -1.73 5.13
C GLU A 160 19.53 -2.44 6.43
N GLY A 161 20.40 -3.25 7.03
CA GLY A 161 20.16 -3.95 8.31
C GLY A 161 19.49 -5.33 8.19
N PHE A 162 19.20 -5.80 6.97
CA PHE A 162 18.62 -7.12 6.72
C PHE A 162 19.69 -8.19 6.51
N THR A 163 20.26 -8.71 7.60
CA THR A 163 21.41 -9.65 7.54
C THR A 163 21.03 -11.13 7.64
N SER A 164 19.79 -11.44 8.03
CA SER A 164 19.33 -12.83 8.19
C SER A 164 19.15 -13.54 6.84
N GLU A 165 19.82 -14.68 6.65
CA GLU A 165 19.68 -15.53 5.45
C GLU A 165 18.24 -16.00 5.23
N SER A 166 17.48 -16.16 6.32
CA SER A 166 16.06 -16.56 6.26
C SER A 166 15.17 -15.56 5.50
N LEU A 167 15.62 -14.30 5.34
CA LEU A 167 14.90 -13.28 4.58
C LEU A 167 15.06 -13.45 3.06
N TYR A 168 16.10 -14.17 2.61
CA TYR A 168 16.46 -14.30 1.20
C TYR A 168 16.04 -15.63 0.57
N ARG A 169 15.51 -16.59 1.35
CA ARG A 169 14.89 -17.84 0.84
C ARG A 169 13.60 -17.59 0.04
N LYS A 170 13.03 -18.61 -0.59
CA LYS A 170 11.69 -18.47 -1.21
C LYS A 170 10.63 -18.25 -0.12
N ALA A 171 9.74 -17.28 -0.34
CA ALA A 171 8.59 -17.01 0.51
C ALA A 171 7.52 -16.26 -0.29
N SER A 172 6.28 -16.21 0.21
CA SER A 172 5.30 -15.23 -0.26
C SER A 172 5.85 -13.83 -0.01
N ARG A 173 5.64 -12.89 -0.93
CA ARG A 173 6.29 -11.58 -0.91
C ARG A 173 5.30 -10.45 -1.07
N THR A 174 5.68 -9.29 -0.55
CA THR A 174 4.93 -8.03 -0.64
C THR A 174 5.90 -6.90 -0.94
N ALA A 175 5.42 -5.89 -1.67
CA ALA A 175 6.22 -4.74 -2.03
C ALA A 175 5.33 -3.51 -2.23
N VAL A 176 5.95 -2.35 -2.06
CA VAL A 176 5.43 -1.06 -2.49
C VAL A 176 6.39 -0.43 -3.49
N GLY A 177 5.85 0.20 -4.53
CA GLY A 177 6.64 0.92 -5.52
C GLY A 177 5.91 2.13 -6.07
N ILE A 178 6.67 3.00 -6.75
CA ILE A 178 6.15 4.19 -7.43
C ILE A 178 6.54 4.15 -8.89
N THR A 179 5.60 4.43 -9.79
CA THR A 179 5.88 4.56 -11.24
C THR A 179 6.21 6.00 -11.61
N LYS A 180 6.74 6.23 -12.82
CA LYS A 180 6.99 7.59 -13.33
C LYS A 180 5.71 8.44 -13.43
N ALA A 181 4.55 7.79 -13.59
CA ALA A 181 3.25 8.45 -13.70
C ALA A 181 2.59 8.74 -12.34
N ASN A 182 3.38 8.77 -11.26
CA ASN A 182 2.92 8.93 -9.88
C ASN A 182 1.78 7.94 -9.51
N LYS A 183 1.92 6.69 -9.96
CA LYS A 183 1.05 5.58 -9.54
C LYS A 183 1.78 4.72 -8.52
N MET A 184 1.26 4.63 -7.31
CA MET A 184 1.74 3.70 -6.29
C MET A 184 1.26 2.29 -6.61
N LEU A 185 2.15 1.32 -6.45
CA LEU A 185 1.89 -0.11 -6.65
C LEU A 185 1.96 -0.80 -5.29
N LEU A 186 0.86 -1.40 -4.85
CA LEU A 186 0.86 -2.36 -3.73
C LEU A 186 0.80 -3.76 -4.33
N VAL A 187 1.85 -4.55 -4.11
CA VAL A 187 2.04 -5.82 -4.80
C VAL A 187 2.14 -6.95 -3.79
N SER A 188 1.43 -8.05 -4.06
CA SER A 188 1.65 -9.32 -3.36
C SER A 188 1.81 -10.48 -4.33
N VAL A 189 2.66 -11.42 -3.92
CA VAL A 189 2.86 -12.72 -4.56
C VAL A 189 2.64 -13.78 -3.50
N ASN A 190 1.55 -14.56 -3.64
CA ASN A 190 1.15 -15.53 -2.63
C ASN A 190 1.99 -16.81 -2.69
N GLN A 191 2.59 -17.13 -3.83
CA GLN A 191 3.46 -18.31 -3.97
C GLN A 191 4.92 -18.00 -3.56
N PRO A 192 5.68 -19.01 -3.11
CA PRO A 192 7.08 -18.81 -2.72
C PRO A 192 7.98 -18.37 -3.90
N ILE A 193 8.51 -17.14 -3.83
CA ILE A 193 9.49 -16.61 -4.77
C ILE A 193 10.71 -16.03 -4.04
N TYR A 194 11.83 -15.91 -4.76
CA TYR A 194 12.98 -15.15 -4.30
C TYR A 194 12.71 -13.65 -4.38
N MET A 195 13.33 -12.89 -3.48
CA MET A 195 13.24 -11.43 -3.48
C MET A 195 13.81 -10.80 -4.75
N GLY A 196 14.84 -11.41 -5.37
CA GLY A 196 15.33 -11.00 -6.68
C GLY A 196 14.30 -11.15 -7.80
N THR A 197 13.41 -12.15 -7.72
CA THR A 197 12.28 -12.29 -8.65
C THR A 197 11.27 -11.17 -8.42
N LEU A 198 10.97 -10.84 -7.16
CA LEU A 198 10.09 -9.72 -6.83
C LEU A 198 10.63 -8.38 -7.34
N ALA A 199 11.93 -8.11 -7.18
CA ALA A 199 12.56 -6.91 -7.71
C ALA A 199 12.39 -6.77 -9.23
N LYS A 200 12.58 -7.87 -9.96
CA LYS A 200 12.36 -7.89 -11.41
C LYS A 200 10.88 -7.70 -11.77
N ILE A 201 9.96 -8.31 -11.02
CA ILE A 201 8.50 -8.10 -11.18
C ILE A 201 8.14 -6.62 -10.96
N MET A 202 8.65 -5.97 -9.92
CA MET A 202 8.39 -4.55 -9.65
C MET A 202 8.90 -3.66 -10.80
N LYS A 203 10.09 -3.98 -11.34
CA LYS A 203 10.62 -3.30 -12.54
C LYS A 203 9.72 -3.53 -13.76
N ASP A 204 9.29 -4.76 -14.03
CA ASP A 204 8.40 -5.08 -15.16
C ASP A 204 7.03 -4.39 -15.03
N LEU A 205 6.57 -4.13 -13.80
CA LEU A 205 5.38 -3.32 -13.51
C LEU A 205 5.58 -1.81 -13.71
N GLY A 206 6.79 -1.37 -14.04
CA GLY A 206 7.12 0.04 -14.30
C GLY A 206 7.53 0.83 -13.06
N ALA A 207 7.87 0.18 -11.96
CA ALA A 207 8.37 0.87 -10.77
C ALA A 207 9.70 1.59 -11.08
N VAL A 208 9.76 2.87 -10.73
CA VAL A 208 10.98 3.68 -10.71
C VAL A 208 11.74 3.43 -9.43
N ASN A 209 11.04 3.41 -8.30
CA ASN A 209 11.57 2.98 -7.01
C ASN A 209 10.62 1.97 -6.38
N ALA A 210 11.15 0.99 -5.66
CA ALA A 210 10.37 0.01 -4.92
C ALA A 210 11.15 -0.54 -3.73
N ALA A 211 10.43 -0.88 -2.67
CA ALA A 211 10.95 -1.53 -1.48
C ALA A 211 10.10 -2.75 -1.12
N ASN A 212 10.77 -3.75 -0.56
CA ASN A 212 10.11 -4.94 -0.03
C ASN A 212 9.42 -4.61 1.31
N LEU A 213 8.33 -5.32 1.59
CA LEU A 213 7.57 -5.26 2.84
C LEU A 213 7.61 -6.63 3.55
N ASP A 214 7.04 -6.72 4.76
CA ASP A 214 6.99 -8.00 5.47
C ASP A 214 6.17 -9.04 4.69
N GLY A 215 6.73 -10.24 4.54
CA GLY A 215 6.19 -11.29 3.70
C GLY A 215 5.92 -12.59 4.45
N GLY A 216 5.97 -13.72 3.73
CA GLY A 216 5.69 -15.03 4.28
C GLY A 216 4.33 -15.08 4.96
N THR A 217 4.28 -15.52 6.21
CA THR A 217 3.04 -15.60 7.00
C THR A 217 2.37 -14.23 7.19
N SER A 218 3.10 -13.11 7.05
CA SER A 218 2.51 -11.75 7.09
C SER A 218 1.91 -11.29 5.76
N THR A 219 2.07 -12.02 4.65
CA THR A 219 1.62 -11.55 3.33
C THR A 219 0.12 -11.27 3.33
N ALA A 220 -0.22 -9.98 3.32
CA ALA A 220 -1.59 -9.48 3.37
C ALA A 220 -1.78 -8.39 2.32
N LEU A 221 -2.89 -8.44 1.60
CA LEU A 221 -3.29 -7.44 0.62
C LEU A 221 -4.81 -7.43 0.56
N TYR A 222 -5.40 -6.24 0.57
CA TYR A 222 -6.83 -6.00 0.50
C TYR A 222 -7.11 -4.85 -0.46
N CYS A 223 -8.21 -4.95 -1.20
CA CYS A 223 -8.71 -3.88 -2.06
C CYS A 223 -10.23 -3.98 -2.17
N LYS A 224 -10.94 -2.87 -1.92
CA LYS A 224 -12.37 -2.68 -2.24
C LYS A 224 -13.26 -3.85 -1.79
N GLY A 225 -13.22 -4.19 -0.51
CA GLY A 225 -14.03 -5.25 0.08
C GLY A 225 -13.46 -6.66 -0.08
N ARG A 226 -12.35 -6.84 -0.81
CA ARG A 226 -11.79 -8.16 -1.11
C ARG A 226 -10.40 -8.32 -0.51
N VAL A 227 -10.21 -9.38 0.28
CA VAL A 227 -8.88 -9.82 0.71
C VAL A 227 -8.25 -10.64 -0.42
N LEU A 228 -7.14 -10.13 -0.96
CA LEU A 228 -6.39 -10.69 -2.09
C LEU A 228 -5.25 -11.61 -1.63
N SER A 229 -4.72 -11.34 -0.44
CA SER A 229 -3.75 -12.18 0.25
C SER A 229 -4.14 -12.27 1.73
N HIS A 230 -4.25 -13.50 2.23
CA HIS A 230 -4.64 -13.78 3.60
C HIS A 230 -3.39 -14.07 4.45
N PRO A 231 -3.07 -13.24 5.45
CA PRO A 231 -1.95 -13.53 6.33
C PRO A 231 -2.29 -14.73 7.22
N GLY A 232 -1.30 -15.61 7.43
CA GLY A 232 -1.42 -16.74 8.36
C GLY A 232 -1.16 -16.38 9.83
N ARG A 233 -0.90 -15.09 10.13
CA ARG A 233 -0.66 -14.57 11.48
C ARG A 233 -1.31 -13.20 11.67
N LYS A 234 -1.44 -12.79 12.93
CA LYS A 234 -1.77 -11.41 13.28
C LYS A 234 -0.64 -10.47 12.84
N LEU A 235 -1.00 -9.24 12.50
CA LEU A 235 -0.08 -8.23 12.01
C LEU A 235 0.09 -7.12 13.04
N THR A 236 1.21 -6.42 12.99
CA THR A 236 1.51 -5.29 13.89
C THR A 236 1.26 -3.95 13.23
N ASN A 237 1.33 -3.89 11.90
CA ASN A 237 1.20 -2.66 11.12
C ASN A 237 0.78 -2.90 9.67
N LEU A 238 0.16 -1.89 9.05
CA LEU A 238 -0.31 -1.88 7.66
C LEU A 238 0.03 -0.54 7.00
N ILE A 239 0.24 -0.56 5.68
CA ILE A 239 0.03 0.61 4.83
C ILE A 239 -1.43 0.59 4.38
N VAL A 240 -2.14 1.71 4.55
CA VAL A 240 -3.56 1.86 4.25
C VAL A 240 -3.80 3.02 3.30
N VAL A 241 -4.77 2.86 2.41
CA VAL A 241 -5.14 3.83 1.39
C VAL A 241 -6.62 4.17 1.51
N TYR A 242 -6.93 5.45 1.51
CA TYR A 242 -8.28 5.99 1.49
C TYR A 242 -8.51 6.73 0.17
N GLU A 243 -9.75 6.70 -0.30
CA GLU A 243 -10.23 7.39 -1.50
C GLU A 243 -10.96 8.71 -1.18
N SER A 244 -10.84 9.18 0.06
CA SER A 244 -11.55 10.34 0.53
C SER A 244 -10.86 10.91 1.76
N GLN A 245 -10.50 12.20 1.68
CA GLN A 245 -10.01 13.00 2.80
C GLN A 245 -10.98 12.94 3.99
N LYS A 246 -12.30 13.01 3.74
CA LYS A 246 -13.33 12.91 4.78
C LYS A 246 -13.33 11.55 5.47
N LYS A 247 -13.25 10.45 4.72
CA LYS A 247 -13.16 9.09 5.30
C LYS A 247 -11.90 8.95 6.15
N PHE A 248 -10.76 9.43 5.64
CA PHE A 248 -9.49 9.43 6.37
C PHE A 248 -9.60 10.24 7.67
N ALA A 249 -10.09 11.47 7.63
CA ALA A 249 -10.26 12.32 8.81
C ALA A 249 -11.12 11.67 9.90
N ALA A 250 -12.16 10.93 9.51
CA ALA A 250 -13.03 10.21 10.45
C ALA A 250 -12.34 9.03 11.16
N VAL A 251 -11.28 8.46 10.59
CA VAL A 251 -10.58 7.29 11.15
C VAL A 251 -9.14 7.58 11.59
N ARG A 252 -8.59 8.77 11.32
CA ARG A 252 -7.17 9.09 11.58
C ARG A 252 -6.74 8.83 13.02
N HIS A 253 -7.60 9.15 13.98
CA HIS A 253 -7.38 8.93 15.42
C HIS A 253 -7.27 7.44 15.80
N ARG A 254 -7.64 6.53 14.89
CA ARG A 254 -7.57 5.07 15.08
C ARG A 254 -6.28 4.50 14.49
N LEU A 255 -5.55 5.22 13.64
CA LEU A 255 -4.37 4.67 12.93
C LEU A 255 -3.27 4.25 13.90
N ALA A 256 -3.09 5.00 14.97
CA ALA A 256 -2.24 4.63 16.08
C ALA A 256 -2.92 5.09 17.39
N PRO A 257 -2.90 4.28 18.46
CA PRO A 257 -3.29 4.78 19.76
C PRO A 257 -2.46 6.00 20.14
N SER A 258 -3.07 6.90 20.91
CA SER A 258 -2.32 7.96 21.59
C SER A 258 -1.23 7.31 22.45
N PRO A 259 -0.05 7.96 22.60
CA PRO A 259 0.90 7.54 23.61
C PRO A 259 0.13 7.41 24.93
N VAL A 260 0.27 6.28 25.62
CA VAL A 260 -0.11 6.23 27.02
C VAL A 260 0.71 7.35 27.66
N ALA A 261 0.04 8.37 28.23
CA ALA A 261 0.75 9.40 28.95
C ALA A 261 1.66 8.66 29.92
N SER A 262 2.97 8.94 29.87
CA SER A 262 3.90 8.33 30.80
C SER A 262 3.44 8.73 32.20
N GLY A 263 2.61 7.88 32.80
CA GLY A 263 2.30 7.93 34.21
C GLY A 263 3.63 7.70 34.87
N GLY A 264 4.30 8.79 35.23
CA GLY A 264 5.44 8.74 36.11
C GLY A 264 4.99 7.92 37.29
N ASN A 265 5.61 6.76 37.48
CA ASN A 265 5.44 6.02 38.71
C ASN A 265 6.07 6.90 39.80
N PRO A 266 5.31 7.52 40.72
CA PRO A 266 5.92 8.18 41.85
C PRO A 266 6.27 7.08 42.85
N ARG A 267 7.56 6.72 42.86
CA ARG A 267 8.28 6.03 43.96
C ARG A 267 7.95 4.54 44.17
N SER A 268 9.01 3.72 44.11
CA SER A 268 9.66 3.12 45.29
C SER A 268 10.96 2.46 44.86
#